data_AF-A0A5C4UU22-F1
#
_entry.id   AF-A0A5C4UU22-F1
#
_cell.length_a   1.000
_cell.length_b   1.000
_cell.length_c   1.000
_cell.angle_alpha   90.00
_cell.angle_beta   90.00
_cell.angle_gamma   90.00
#
_symmetry.space_group_name_H-M   'P 1'
#
loop_
_entity.id
_entity.type
_entity.pdbx_description
1 polymer ?
#
loop_
_entity_poly.entity_id
_entity_poly.type
_entity_poly.pdbx_seq_one_letter_code
_entity_poly.pdbx_strand_id
1 'polypeptide(L)'
;MSTAVGAELLGISTARFSRLARGGCFSPCEFLLTEHGVIAWRYPPVELLRLARRRPALLTGALPEGLRHTLSRGHDWRPRRWRARRTGTLVGQAAGPWEAAAVPAAVLPLGVLREAVPDPAERAALSRLRPPLVAARLAAGPWRTVRRLLTAHDPEESGWYREQLAVALRLARQEPPPAVTAPRRRSP
;
A
#
# COMPACT_ATOMS: atom_id res chain seq x y z
N MET A 1 -7.73 5.50 -14.07
CA MET A 1 -8.32 6.83 -14.37
C MET A 1 -8.02 7.82 -13.26
N SER A 2 -7.91 9.12 -13.55
CA SER A 2 -7.76 10.17 -12.53
C SER A 2 -9.08 10.43 -11.78
N THR A 3 -9.05 11.25 -10.73
CA THR A 3 -10.27 11.70 -10.01
C THR A 3 -11.28 12.37 -10.92
N ALA A 4 -10.86 13.26 -11.83
CA ALA A 4 -11.77 13.99 -12.70
C ALA A 4 -12.52 13.03 -13.66
N VAL A 5 -11.76 12.22 -14.38
CA VAL A 5 -12.31 11.23 -15.32
C VAL A 5 -13.16 10.18 -14.61
N GLY A 6 -12.76 9.76 -13.40
CA GLY A 6 -13.54 8.83 -12.60
C GLY A 6 -14.86 9.42 -12.07
N ALA A 7 -14.88 10.72 -11.78
CA ALA A 7 -16.09 11.42 -11.33
C ALA A 7 -17.09 11.56 -12.49
N GLU A 8 -16.59 11.93 -13.67
CA GLU A 8 -17.37 11.97 -14.92
C GLU A 8 -17.97 10.61 -15.26
N LEU A 9 -17.17 9.53 -15.22
CA LEU A 9 -17.64 8.16 -15.44
C LEU A 9 -18.80 7.76 -14.51
N LEU A 10 -18.82 8.30 -13.29
CA LEU A 10 -19.83 8.01 -12.29
C LEU A 10 -21.01 9.00 -12.29
N GLY A 11 -20.95 10.06 -13.12
CA GLY A 11 -21.95 11.12 -13.12
C GLY A 11 -22.02 11.92 -11.81
N ILE A 12 -20.89 12.11 -11.13
CA ILE A 12 -20.82 12.83 -9.84
C ILE A 12 -19.78 13.95 -9.85
N SER A 13 -19.85 14.86 -8.88
CA SER A 13 -18.82 15.88 -8.71
C SER A 13 -17.48 15.29 -8.25
N THR A 14 -16.38 15.95 -8.62
CA THR A 14 -15.01 15.60 -8.17
C THR A 14 -14.86 15.64 -6.65
N ALA A 15 -15.58 16.55 -5.98
CA ALA A 15 -15.65 16.63 -4.53
C ALA A 15 -16.29 15.38 -3.92
N ARG A 16 -17.42 14.93 -4.48
CA ARG A 16 -18.08 13.69 -4.02
C ARG A 16 -17.19 12.47 -4.28
N PHE A 17 -16.62 12.37 -5.47
CA PHE A 17 -15.69 11.29 -5.81
C PHE A 17 -14.53 11.23 -4.81
N SER A 18 -13.92 12.37 -4.50
CA SER A 18 -12.81 12.44 -3.54
C SER A 18 -13.22 12.00 -2.14
N ARG A 19 -14.44 12.35 -1.69
CA ARG A 19 -14.99 11.88 -0.41
C ARG A 19 -15.19 10.37 -0.39
N LEU A 20 -15.77 9.79 -1.45
CA LEU A 20 -15.93 8.34 -1.58
C LEU A 20 -14.58 7.62 -1.60
N ALA A 21 -13.60 8.14 -2.32
CA ALA A 21 -12.25 7.59 -2.37
C ALA A 21 -11.57 7.63 -0.99
N ARG A 22 -11.59 8.80 -0.33
CA ARG A 22 -11.02 9.00 1.01
C ARG A 22 -11.68 8.13 2.07
N GLY A 23 -12.98 7.88 1.95
CA GLY A 23 -13.68 6.98 2.85
C GLY A 23 -13.59 5.50 2.46
N GLY A 24 -12.82 5.16 1.42
CA GLY A 24 -12.58 3.79 1.03
C GLY A 24 -13.79 3.11 0.37
N CYS A 25 -14.58 3.80 -0.45
CA CYS A 25 -15.61 3.11 -1.24
C CYS A 25 -15.00 2.31 -2.42
N PHE A 26 -13.81 2.70 -2.86
CA PHE A 26 -12.98 2.01 -3.86
C PHE A 26 -11.51 2.31 -3.59
N SER A 27 -10.62 1.52 -4.19
CA SER A 27 -9.20 1.52 -3.84
C SER A 27 -8.35 2.04 -5.01
N PRO A 28 -7.39 2.95 -4.78
CA PRO A 28 -6.44 3.33 -5.83
C PRO A 28 -5.66 2.10 -6.31
N CYS A 29 -5.24 2.10 -7.57
CA CYS A 29 -4.33 1.10 -8.11
C CYS A 29 -2.90 1.65 -8.28
N GLU A 30 -2.78 2.93 -8.58
CA GLU A 30 -1.51 3.63 -8.78
C GLU A 30 -1.61 5.05 -8.25
N PHE A 31 -0.47 5.72 -8.15
CA PHE A 31 -0.41 7.15 -7.97
C PHE A 31 0.76 7.75 -8.73
N LEU A 32 0.62 9.02 -9.05
CA LEU A 32 1.67 9.87 -9.61
C LEU A 32 2.00 10.93 -8.57
N LEU A 33 3.24 11.43 -8.61
CA LEU A 33 3.65 12.60 -7.86
C LEU A 33 3.78 13.77 -8.84
N THR A 34 3.21 14.89 -8.47
CA THR A 34 3.54 16.14 -9.16
C THR A 34 4.95 16.59 -8.76
N GLU A 35 5.54 17.48 -9.55
CA GLU A 35 6.80 18.17 -9.21
C GLU A 35 6.72 18.88 -7.85
N HIS A 36 5.51 19.33 -7.48
CA HIS A 36 5.19 19.97 -6.20
C HIS A 36 4.92 18.98 -5.05
N GLY A 37 5.06 17.67 -5.27
CA GLY A 37 4.88 16.64 -4.24
C GLY A 37 3.44 16.25 -3.93
N VAL A 38 2.48 16.63 -4.78
CA VAL A 38 1.07 16.26 -4.63
C VAL A 38 0.84 14.86 -5.19
N ILE A 39 0.10 14.05 -4.46
CA ILE A 39 -0.24 12.68 -4.86
C ILE A 39 -1.50 12.69 -5.73
N ALA A 40 -1.35 12.32 -7.01
CA ALA A 40 -2.45 12.14 -7.94
C ALA A 40 -2.79 10.64 -8.06
N TRP A 41 -3.89 10.24 -7.44
CA TRP A 41 -4.35 8.85 -7.43
C TRP A 41 -4.96 8.41 -8.76
N ARG A 42 -4.74 7.14 -9.12
CA ARG A 42 -5.42 6.47 -10.23
C ARG A 42 -6.31 5.34 -9.72
N TYR A 43 -7.49 5.23 -10.33
CA TYR A 43 -8.54 4.27 -9.96
C TYR A 43 -8.90 3.34 -11.13
N PRO A 44 -9.14 2.04 -10.88
CA PRO A 44 -9.61 1.11 -11.91
C PRO A 44 -11.06 1.41 -12.31
N PRO A 45 -11.38 1.58 -13.61
CA PRO A 45 -12.76 1.82 -14.07
C PRO A 45 -13.73 0.73 -13.62
N VAL A 46 -13.29 -0.53 -13.67
CA VAL A 46 -14.11 -1.70 -13.31
C VAL A 46 -14.61 -1.65 -11.85
N GLU A 47 -13.82 -1.09 -10.93
CA GLU A 47 -14.23 -0.94 -9.53
C GLU A 47 -15.20 0.21 -9.34
N LEU A 48 -15.01 1.31 -10.07
CA LEU A 48 -15.94 2.43 -10.06
C LEU A 48 -17.33 1.99 -10.55
N LEU A 49 -17.39 1.33 -11.71
CA LEU A 49 -18.64 0.81 -12.27
C LEU A 49 -19.27 -0.27 -11.38
N ARG A 50 -18.46 -1.08 -10.70
CA ARG A 50 -18.97 -2.05 -9.71
C ARG A 50 -19.59 -1.35 -8.51
N LEU A 51 -18.98 -0.27 -8.00
CA LEU A 51 -19.57 0.54 -6.93
C LEU A 51 -20.91 1.11 -7.38
N ALA A 52 -20.96 1.73 -8.56
CA ALA A 52 -22.17 2.35 -9.10
C ALA A 52 -23.33 1.36 -9.15
N ARG A 53 -23.08 0.14 -9.64
CA ARG A 53 -24.08 -0.92 -9.72
C ARG A 53 -24.51 -1.44 -8.35
N ARG A 54 -23.57 -1.66 -7.43
CA ARG A 54 -23.87 -2.31 -6.13
C ARG A 54 -24.39 -1.35 -5.07
N ARG A 55 -24.02 -0.07 -5.15
CA ARG A 55 -24.32 0.94 -4.13
C ARG A 55 -24.65 2.29 -4.80
N PRO A 56 -25.67 2.36 -5.67
CA PRO A 56 -26.02 3.59 -6.38
C PRO A 56 -26.37 4.75 -5.43
N ALA A 57 -26.93 4.46 -4.25
CA ALA A 57 -27.22 5.46 -3.22
C ALA A 57 -25.97 6.22 -2.73
N LEU A 58 -24.76 5.71 -2.93
CA LEU A 58 -23.54 6.44 -2.61
C LEU A 58 -23.22 7.53 -3.64
N LEU A 59 -23.82 7.50 -4.83
CA LEU A 59 -23.58 8.48 -5.89
C LEU A 59 -24.45 9.73 -5.76
N THR A 60 -25.57 9.66 -5.05
CA THR A 60 -26.54 10.75 -4.91
C THR A 60 -26.86 11.04 -3.44
N GLY A 61 -27.51 12.17 -3.16
CA GLY A 61 -27.99 12.51 -1.82
C GLY A 61 -26.90 12.59 -0.74
N ALA A 62 -27.30 12.40 0.53
CA ALA A 62 -26.39 12.44 1.66
C ALA A 62 -25.50 11.19 1.73
N LEU A 63 -24.25 11.35 2.17
CA LEU A 63 -23.38 10.20 2.46
C LEU A 63 -23.88 9.50 3.75
N PRO A 64 -23.78 8.16 3.83
CA PRO A 64 -24.08 7.42 5.05
C PRO A 64 -23.33 7.98 6.26
N GLU A 65 -23.95 7.93 7.43
CA GLU A 65 -23.41 8.52 8.66
C GLU A 65 -22.00 8.04 9.00
N GLY A 66 -21.75 6.72 8.96
CA GLY A 66 -20.41 6.18 9.23
C GLY A 66 -19.33 6.72 8.29
N LEU A 67 -19.68 6.96 7.02
CA LEU A 67 -18.79 7.58 6.04
C LEU A 67 -18.58 9.07 6.32
N ARG A 68 -19.64 9.80 6.71
CA ARG A 68 -19.53 11.20 7.14
C ARG A 68 -18.64 11.35 8.37
N HIS A 69 -18.83 10.51 9.38
CA HIS A 69 -18.03 10.49 10.61
C HIS A 69 -16.56 10.14 10.35
N THR A 70 -16.30 9.15 9.49
CA THR A 70 -14.93 8.80 9.09
C THR A 70 -14.22 10.01 8.45
N LEU A 71 -14.91 10.68 7.54
CA LEU A 71 -14.37 11.84 6.81
C LEU A 71 -14.21 13.08 7.69
N SER A 72 -15.10 13.32 8.66
CA SER A 72 -15.02 14.47 9.58
C SER A 72 -13.80 14.37 10.49
N ARG A 73 -13.38 13.15 10.85
CA ARG A 73 -12.13 12.89 11.58
C ARG A 73 -10.87 13.02 10.73
N GLY A 74 -11.00 13.45 9.47
CA GLY A 74 -9.87 13.68 8.57
C GLY A 74 -9.27 12.42 7.95
N HIS A 75 -9.79 11.22 8.27
CA HIS A 75 -9.24 9.97 7.76
C HIS A 75 -9.20 9.92 6.23
N ASP A 76 -8.13 9.33 5.72
CA ASP A 76 -7.94 9.05 4.31
C ASP A 76 -7.51 7.60 4.15
N TRP A 77 -8.43 6.79 3.64
CA TRP A 77 -8.24 5.36 3.42
C TRP A 77 -7.48 5.05 2.12
N ARG A 78 -7.22 6.04 1.26
CA ARG A 78 -6.55 5.80 -0.03
C ARG A 78 -5.15 5.20 0.14
N PRO A 79 -4.27 5.70 1.02
CA PRO A 79 -2.96 5.07 1.25
C PRO A 79 -3.06 3.62 1.74
N ARG A 80 -3.89 3.36 2.77
CA ARG A 80 -4.09 2.01 3.33
C ARG A 80 -4.61 1.04 2.28
N ARG A 81 -5.61 1.46 1.50
CA ARG A 81 -6.18 0.63 0.42
C ARG A 81 -5.23 0.40 -0.74
N TRP A 82 -4.43 1.40 -1.10
CA TRP A 82 -3.39 1.25 -2.10
C TRP A 82 -2.32 0.25 -1.64
N ARG A 83 -1.82 0.37 -0.40
CA ARG A 83 -0.85 -0.56 0.17
C ARG A 83 -1.40 -1.98 0.19
N ALA A 84 -2.62 -2.18 0.70
CA ALA A 84 -3.25 -3.50 0.74
C ALA A 84 -3.34 -4.16 -0.65
N ARG A 85 -3.75 -3.40 -1.68
CA ARG A 85 -3.74 -3.89 -3.07
C ARG A 85 -2.32 -4.23 -3.52
N ARG A 86 -1.38 -3.31 -3.33
CA ARG A 86 -0.01 -3.45 -3.82
C ARG A 86 0.68 -4.64 -3.18
N THR A 87 0.55 -4.81 -1.87
CA THR A 87 1.12 -5.95 -1.14
C THR A 87 0.45 -7.24 -1.59
N GLY A 88 -0.87 -7.29 -1.77
CA GLY A 88 -1.55 -8.47 -2.31
C GLY A 88 -1.02 -8.90 -3.68
N THR A 89 -0.83 -7.94 -4.60
CA THR A 89 -0.22 -8.21 -5.91
C THR A 89 1.22 -8.73 -5.79
N LEU A 90 2.04 -8.10 -4.93
CA LEU A 90 3.45 -8.48 -4.75
C LEU A 90 3.60 -9.85 -4.09
N VAL A 91 2.75 -10.22 -3.15
CA VAL A 91 2.74 -11.58 -2.58
C VAL A 91 2.46 -12.61 -3.66
N GLY A 92 1.49 -12.35 -4.55
CA GLY A 92 1.19 -13.24 -5.68
C GLY A 92 2.29 -13.30 -6.75
N GLN A 93 3.28 -12.41 -6.72
CA GLN A 93 4.42 -12.37 -7.64
C GLN A 93 5.72 -12.91 -7.02
N ALA A 94 5.71 -13.24 -5.72
CA ALA A 94 6.90 -13.72 -5.02
C ALA A 94 7.32 -15.09 -5.55
N ALA A 95 8.62 -15.27 -5.82
CA ALA A 95 9.16 -16.53 -6.32
C ALA A 95 9.34 -17.59 -5.23
N GLY A 96 9.33 -17.19 -3.96
CA GLY A 96 9.52 -18.09 -2.82
C GLY A 96 9.05 -17.50 -1.50
N PRO A 97 9.10 -18.28 -0.41
CA PRO A 97 8.47 -17.90 0.85
C PRO A 97 9.20 -16.73 1.54
N TRP A 98 10.51 -16.61 1.36
CA TRP A 98 11.27 -15.44 1.83
C TRP A 98 10.91 -14.14 1.10
N GLU A 99 10.67 -14.20 -0.21
CA GLU A 99 10.20 -13.04 -0.98
C GLU A 99 8.77 -12.66 -0.57
N ALA A 100 7.90 -13.65 -0.36
CA ALA A 100 6.54 -13.43 0.12
C ALA A 100 6.53 -12.76 1.51
N ALA A 101 7.45 -13.15 2.40
CA ALA A 101 7.63 -12.52 3.72
C ALA A 101 8.20 -11.09 3.62
N ALA A 102 9.03 -10.79 2.61
CA ALA A 102 9.58 -9.46 2.40
C ALA A 102 8.50 -8.41 2.03
N VAL A 103 7.37 -8.84 1.48
CA VAL A 103 6.27 -7.96 1.08
C VAL A 103 5.61 -7.23 2.26
N PRO A 104 5.04 -7.90 3.29
CA PRO A 104 4.49 -7.22 4.46
C PRO A 104 5.58 -6.49 5.27
N ALA A 105 6.81 -7.00 5.29
CA ALA A 105 7.93 -6.31 5.91
C ALA A 105 8.23 -4.95 5.26
N ALA A 106 8.06 -4.83 3.94
CA ALA A 106 8.42 -3.63 3.16
C ALA A 106 7.62 -2.36 3.50
N VAL A 107 6.43 -2.53 4.09
CA VAL A 107 5.49 -1.46 4.43
C VAL A 107 5.42 -1.19 5.94
N LEU A 108 6.06 -2.00 6.78
CA LEU A 108 6.08 -1.78 8.22
C LEU A 108 6.99 -0.62 8.62
N PRO A 109 6.62 0.16 9.65
CA PRO A 109 7.56 1.06 10.31
C PRO A 109 8.78 0.29 10.84
N LEU A 110 9.96 0.91 10.77
CA LEU A 110 11.21 0.24 11.16
C LEU A 110 11.20 -0.29 12.60
N GLY A 111 10.59 0.45 13.54
CA GLY A 111 10.45 -0.01 14.94
C GLY A 111 9.62 -1.29 15.04
N VAL A 112 8.42 -1.28 14.43
CA VAL A 112 7.53 -2.45 14.38
C VAL A 112 8.19 -3.63 13.69
N LEU A 113 8.96 -3.41 12.62
CA LEU A 113 9.69 -4.48 11.93
C LEU A 113 10.78 -5.10 12.82
N ARG A 114 11.51 -4.28 13.59
CA ARG A 114 12.56 -4.77 14.51
C ARG A 114 11.98 -5.57 15.67
N GLU A 115 10.83 -5.17 16.17
CA GLU A 115 10.08 -5.93 17.19
C GLU A 115 9.54 -7.24 16.63
N ALA A 116 8.96 -7.21 15.42
CA ALA A 116 8.37 -8.37 14.79
C ALA A 116 9.40 -9.42 14.33
N VAL A 117 10.63 -8.99 14.01
CA VAL A 117 11.72 -9.85 13.53
C VAL A 117 12.99 -9.57 14.34
N PRO A 118 13.14 -10.21 15.51
CA PRO A 118 14.29 -9.98 16.39
C PRO A 118 15.63 -10.38 15.74
N ASP A 119 15.63 -11.48 14.97
CA ASP A 119 16.83 -12.01 14.32
C ASP A 119 17.39 -11.02 13.27
N PRO A 120 18.63 -10.52 13.46
CA PRO A 120 19.29 -9.64 12.49
C PRO A 120 19.50 -10.27 11.11
N ALA A 121 19.75 -11.58 11.03
CA ALA A 121 19.99 -12.29 9.77
C ALA A 121 18.71 -12.37 8.93
N GLU A 122 17.57 -12.68 9.54
CA GLU A 122 16.27 -12.65 8.88
C GLU A 122 15.92 -11.23 8.41
N ARG A 123 16.15 -10.21 9.24
CA ARG A 123 15.95 -8.82 8.84
C ARG A 123 16.82 -8.42 7.66
N ALA A 124 18.07 -8.87 7.62
CA ALA A 124 18.96 -8.64 6.48
C ALA A 124 18.43 -9.31 5.20
N ALA A 125 17.96 -10.56 5.30
CA ALA A 125 17.34 -11.27 4.19
C ALA A 125 16.09 -10.54 3.65
N LEU A 126 15.17 -10.16 4.53
CA LEU A 126 13.96 -9.40 4.18
C LEU A 126 14.30 -8.04 3.55
N SER A 127 15.32 -7.34 4.05
CA SER A 127 15.76 -6.06 3.49
C SER A 127 16.31 -6.20 2.07
N ARG A 128 17.03 -7.30 1.78
CA ARG A 128 17.57 -7.56 0.43
C ARG A 128 16.47 -7.97 -0.56
N LEU A 129 15.51 -8.76 -0.09
CA LEU A 129 14.38 -9.21 -0.90
C LEU A 129 13.24 -8.19 -0.95
N ARG A 130 13.43 -7.00 -0.38
CA ARG A 130 12.40 -5.98 -0.30
C ARG A 130 11.92 -5.62 -1.71
N PRO A 131 10.64 -5.90 -2.05
CA PRO A 131 10.15 -5.63 -3.38
C PRO A 131 10.03 -4.11 -3.64
N PRO A 132 10.16 -3.67 -4.90
CA PRO A 132 9.87 -2.29 -5.26
C PRO A 132 8.38 -2.01 -5.09
N LEU A 133 8.01 -1.25 -4.06
CA LEU A 133 6.62 -0.87 -3.80
C LEU A 133 6.06 0.09 -4.87
N VAL A 134 6.92 0.89 -5.47
CA VAL A 134 6.62 1.84 -6.56
C VAL A 134 7.63 1.68 -7.69
N ALA A 135 7.23 2.06 -8.90
CA ALA A 135 8.14 2.09 -10.04
C ALA A 135 9.28 3.11 -9.82
N ALA A 136 10.49 2.79 -10.27
CA ALA A 136 11.69 3.61 -10.09
C ALA A 136 11.53 5.07 -10.58
N ARG A 137 10.69 5.29 -11.60
CA ARG A 137 10.40 6.63 -12.15
C ARG A 137 9.73 7.58 -11.13
N LEU A 138 9.10 7.05 -10.08
CA LEU A 138 8.51 7.85 -8.99
C LEU A 138 9.52 8.26 -7.90
N ALA A 139 10.76 7.75 -7.95
CA ALA A 139 11.76 7.98 -6.91
C ALA A 139 12.45 9.36 -6.98
N ALA A 140 12.25 10.15 -8.05
CA ALA A 140 12.88 11.45 -8.26
C ALA A 140 12.14 12.66 -7.60
N GLY A 141 11.10 12.41 -6.79
CA GLY A 141 10.29 13.45 -6.15
C GLY A 141 10.58 13.67 -4.64
N PRO A 142 9.72 14.40 -3.91
CA PRO A 142 9.85 14.60 -2.46
C PRO A 142 9.65 13.29 -1.70
N TRP A 143 10.76 12.55 -1.54
CA TRP A 143 10.84 11.21 -0.97
C TRP A 143 10.18 11.08 0.41
N ARG A 144 10.12 12.16 1.19
CA ARG A 144 9.44 12.17 2.50
C ARG A 144 7.94 11.87 2.39
N THR A 145 7.24 12.48 1.43
CA THR A 145 5.81 12.26 1.19
C THR A 145 5.57 10.83 0.73
N VAL A 146 6.41 10.36 -0.20
CA VAL A 146 6.36 8.98 -0.71
C VAL A 146 6.56 8.00 0.42
N ARG A 147 7.61 8.15 1.22
CA ARG A 147 7.92 7.25 2.34
C ARG A 147 6.77 7.13 3.33
N ARG A 148 6.10 8.24 3.67
CA ARG A 148 4.90 8.22 4.52
C ARG A 148 3.73 7.46 3.89
N LEU A 149 3.55 7.58 2.58
CA LEU A 149 2.54 6.82 1.84
C LEU A 149 2.91 5.32 1.74
N LEU A 150 4.19 4.98 1.64
CA LEU A 150 4.63 3.58 1.55
C LEU A 150 4.61 2.85 2.89
N THR A 151 4.58 3.59 4.01
CA THR A 151 4.68 3.02 5.37
C THR A 151 3.32 3.02 6.07
N ALA A 152 2.94 1.89 6.64
CA ALA A 152 1.72 1.71 7.44
C ALA A 152 1.92 2.28 8.85
N HIS A 153 1.84 3.60 9.02
CA HIS A 153 2.03 4.25 10.33
C HIS A 153 0.85 4.09 11.29
N ASP A 154 -0.33 3.79 10.77
CA ASP A 154 -1.51 3.52 11.58
C ASP A 154 -1.30 2.23 12.39
N PRO A 155 -1.50 2.22 13.72
CA PRO A 155 -1.24 1.05 14.56
C PRO A 155 -2.09 -0.17 14.19
N GLU A 156 -3.35 0.03 13.82
CA GLU A 156 -4.25 -1.05 13.40
C GLU A 156 -3.74 -1.69 12.10
N GLU A 157 -3.38 -0.87 11.11
CA GLU A 157 -2.79 -1.34 9.85
C GLU A 157 -1.42 -2.00 10.05
N SER A 158 -0.56 -1.43 10.90
CA SER A 158 0.73 -2.02 11.29
C SER A 158 0.54 -3.39 11.95
N GLY A 159 -0.44 -3.51 12.85
CA GLY A 159 -0.78 -4.78 13.50
C GLY A 159 -1.16 -5.85 12.48
N TRP A 160 -2.01 -5.50 11.52
CA TRP A 160 -2.40 -6.40 10.44
C TRP A 160 -1.23 -6.84 9.55
N TYR A 161 -0.30 -5.94 9.22
CA TYR A 161 0.90 -6.31 8.46
C TYR A 161 1.88 -7.17 9.29
N ARG A 162 1.97 -6.93 10.60
CA ARG A 162 2.77 -7.75 11.51
C ARG A 162 2.25 -9.19 11.58
N GLU A 163 0.94 -9.38 11.66
CA GLU A 163 0.31 -10.71 11.63
C GLU A 163 0.60 -11.44 10.32
N GLN A 164 0.45 -10.78 9.18
CA GLN A 164 0.81 -11.36 7.89
C GLN A 164 2.29 -11.72 7.78
N LEU A 165 3.18 -10.85 8.29
CA LEU A 165 4.61 -11.13 8.33
C LEU A 165 4.90 -12.37 9.19
N ALA A 166 4.26 -12.50 10.35
CA ALA A 166 4.43 -13.67 11.21
C ALA A 166 3.97 -14.98 10.53
N VAL A 167 2.85 -14.94 9.79
CA VAL A 167 2.39 -16.08 8.98
C VAL A 167 3.41 -16.42 7.89
N ALA A 168 3.86 -15.43 7.13
CA ALA A 168 4.80 -15.64 6.02
C ALA A 168 6.17 -16.14 6.50
N LEU A 169 6.67 -15.63 7.64
CA LEU A 169 7.95 -16.07 8.22
C LEU A 169 7.91 -17.52 8.70
N ARG A 170 6.77 -18.00 9.22
CA ARG A 170 6.64 -19.43 9.58
C ARG A 170 6.83 -20.35 8.38
N LEU A 171 6.40 -19.92 7.19
CA LEU A 171 6.63 -20.65 5.95
C LEU A 171 8.07 -20.47 5.47
N ALA A 172 8.59 -19.24 5.49
CA ALA A 172 9.95 -18.94 5.04
C ALA A 172 11.03 -19.70 5.81
N ARG A 173 10.87 -19.86 7.13
CA ARG A 173 11.81 -20.58 8.01
C ARG A 173 11.90 -22.08 7.76
N GLN A 174 11.03 -22.65 6.91
CA GLN A 174 11.16 -24.04 6.45
C GLN A 174 12.29 -24.19 5.43
N GLU A 175 12.76 -23.08 4.86
CA GLU A 175 13.90 -23.01 3.96
C GLU A 175 15.00 -22.14 4.59
N PRO A 176 16.29 -22.47 4.37
CA PRO A 176 17.37 -21.62 4.86
C PRO A 176 17.23 -20.21 4.25
N PRO A 177 17.47 -19.14 5.03
CA PRO A 177 17.47 -17.80 4.49
C PRO A 177 18.49 -17.70 3.36
N PRO A 178 18.19 -16.96 2.28
CA PRO A 178 19.10 -16.89 1.15
C PRO A 178 20.46 -16.39 1.62
N ALA A 179 21.53 -17.07 1.22
CA ALA A 179 22.87 -16.82 1.72
C ALA A 179 23.26 -15.34 1.58
N VAL A 180 23.85 -14.75 2.62
CA VAL A 180 24.49 -13.43 2.51
C VAL A 180 25.78 -13.62 1.73
N THR A 181 25.73 -13.47 0.40
CA THR A 181 26.96 -13.29 -0.37
C THR A 181 27.53 -11.94 0.02
N ALA A 182 28.53 -11.95 0.91
CA ALA A 182 29.36 -10.78 1.15
C ALA A 182 29.94 -10.32 -0.20
N PRO A 183 30.03 -9.01 -0.48
CA PRO A 183 30.70 -8.54 -1.68
C PRO A 183 32.13 -9.11 -1.67
N ARG A 184 32.47 -9.91 -2.69
CA ARG A 184 33.85 -10.36 -2.92
C ARG A 184 34.70 -9.09 -2.95
N ARG A 185 35.54 -8.89 -1.93
CA ARG A 185 36.62 -7.90 -1.98
C ARG A 185 37.39 -8.21 -3.25
N ARG A 186 37.32 -7.31 -4.25
CA ARG A 186 38.32 -7.29 -5.32
C ARG A 186 39.59 -6.80 -4.65
N SER A 187 40.52 -7.72 -4.38
CA SER A 187 41.90 -7.37 -4.08
C SER A 187 42.54 -6.76 -5.33
N PRO A 188 43.49 -5.81 -5.16
CA PRO A 188 44.04 -4.97 -6.23
C PRO A 188 44.76 -5.76 -7.33
#